data_AF-A0A2E1JKA8-F1
#
_entry.id   AF-A0A2E1JKA8-F1
#
_cell.length_a   1.000
_cell.length_b   1.000
_cell.length_c   1.000
_cell.angle_alpha   90.00
_cell.angle_beta   90.00
_cell.angle_gamma   90.00
#
_symmetry.space_group_name_H-M   'P 1'
#
loop_
_entity.id
_entity.type
_entity.pdbx_description
1 polymer ?
#
loop_
_entity_poly.entity_id
_entity_poly.type
_entity_poly.pdbx_seq_one_letter_code
_entity_poly.pdbx_strand_id
1 'polypeptide(L)' 'MTKQLNEIARNLISQYGEEAETIAMLRAAEYAASQDIKNWKDWEEIINLINSFNNSPSHDG' A
#
# COMPACT_ATOMS: atom_id res chain seq x y z
N MET A 1 6.80 -7.39 -11.30
CA MET A 1 5.73 -7.38 -10.29
C MET A 1 5.92 -6.25 -9.28
N THR A 2 7.03 -6.23 -8.53
CA THR A 2 7.32 -5.24 -7.47
C THR A 2 7.29 -3.77 -7.91
N LYS A 3 7.72 -3.47 -9.15
CA LYS A 3 7.70 -2.10 -9.68
C LYS A 3 6.28 -1.52 -9.78
N GLN A 4 5.28 -2.33 -10.13
CA GLN A 4 3.89 -1.87 -10.23
C GLN A 4 3.26 -1.63 -8.85
N LEU A 5 3.53 -2.50 -7.86
CA LEU A 5 3.06 -2.32 -6.49
C LEU A 5 3.64 -1.05 -5.84
N ASN A 6 4.91 -0.74 -6.16
CA ASN A 6 5.55 0.51 -5.76
C ASN A 6 4.85 1.75 -6.34
N GLU A 7 4.47 1.71 -7.62
CA GLU A 7 3.73 2.81 -8.24
C GLU A 7 2.33 2.98 -7.65
N ILE A 8 1.64 1.88 -7.35
CA ILE A 8 0.35 1.91 -6.67
C ILE A 8 0.48 2.53 -5.28
N ALA A 9 1.44 2.08 -4.48
CA ALA A 9 1.72 2.63 -3.15
C ALA A 9 2.02 4.14 -3.20
N ARG A 10 2.89 4.58 -4.12
CA ARG A 10 3.18 6.03 -4.31
C ARG A 10 1.96 6.82 -4.75
N ASN A 11 1.16 6.27 -5.66
CA ASN A 11 -0.08 6.93 -6.11
C ASN A 11 -1.10 7.04 -4.98
N LEU A 12 -1.21 6.03 -4.10
CA LEU A 12 -2.09 6.08 -2.94
C LEU A 12 -1.65 7.18 -1.98
N ILE A 13 -0.35 7.27 -1.66
CA ILE A 13 0.19 8.35 -0.83
C ILE A 13 -0.06 9.71 -1.48
N SER A 14 0.17 9.85 -2.79
CA SER A 14 -0.04 11.13 -3.48
C SER A 14 -1.50 11.57 -3.53
N GLN A 15 -2.46 10.65 -3.55
CA GLN A 15 -3.89 10.96 -3.65
C GLN A 15 -4.56 11.12 -2.29
N TYR A 16 -4.14 10.34 -1.31
CA TYR A 16 -4.84 10.17 -0.03
C TYR A 16 -3.96 10.51 1.18
N GLY A 17 -2.68 10.81 0.99
CA GLY A 17 -1.77 11.20 2.07
C GLY A 17 -1.72 10.16 3.18
N GLU A 18 -2.06 10.60 4.40
CA GLU A 18 -2.10 9.77 5.61
C GLU A 18 -3.15 8.64 5.52
N GLU A 19 -4.21 8.82 4.73
CA GLU A 19 -5.28 7.82 4.57
C GLU A 19 -4.89 6.68 3.61
N ALA A 20 -3.77 6.81 2.89
CA ALA A 20 -3.32 5.82 1.90
C ALA A 20 -3.22 4.40 2.47
N GLU A 21 -2.72 4.28 3.70
CA GLU A 21 -2.58 3.00 4.39
C GLU A 21 -3.95 2.40 4.75
N THR A 22 -4.86 3.22 5.29
CA THR A 22 -6.21 2.78 5.66
C THR A 22 -6.99 2.29 4.44
N ILE A 23 -6.88 3.00 3.31
CA ILE A 23 -7.50 2.59 2.05
C ILE A 23 -6.91 1.27 1.53
N ALA A 24 -5.59 1.11 1.62
CA ALA A 24 -4.93 -0.14 1.22
C ALA A 24 -5.35 -1.32 2.09
N MET A 25 -5.49 -1.12 3.41
CA MET A 25 -6.01 -2.13 4.34
C MET A 25 -7.45 -2.54 4.01
N LEU A 26 -8.34 -1.57 3.77
CA LEU A 26 -9.73 -1.85 3.42
C LEU A 26 -9.82 -2.71 2.15
N ARG A 27 -9.00 -2.40 1.15
CA ARG A 27 -8.96 -3.16 -0.10
C ARG A 27 -8.33 -4.55 0.08
N ALA A 28 -7.30 -4.70 0.91
CA ALA A 28 -6.77 -6.01 1.27
C ALA A 28 -7.85 -6.88 1.95
N ALA A 29 -8.63 -6.30 2.87
CA ALA A 29 -9.72 -6.98 3.55
C ALA A 29 -10.84 -7.41 2.58
N GLU A 30 -11.19 -6.59 1.60
CA GLU A 30 -12.17 -6.91 0.55
C GLU A 30 -11.74 -8.13 -0.29
N TYR A 31 -10.47 -8.18 -0.70
CA TYR A 31 -9.94 -9.32 -1.45
C TYR A 31 -9.83 -10.59 -0.60
N ALA A 32 -9.45 -10.45 0.67
CA ALA A 32 -9.44 -11.58 1.61
C ALA A 32 -10.85 -12.16 1.82
N ALA A 33 -11.86 -11.30 2.02
CA ALA A 33 -13.26 -11.71 2.16
C ALA A 33 -13.80 -12.39 0.88
N SER A 34 -13.32 -11.97 -0.28
CA SER A 34 -13.69 -12.53 -1.59
C SER A 34 -12.90 -13.79 -1.96
N GLN A 35 -12.03 -14.31 -1.08
CA GLN A 35 -11.12 -15.43 -1.33
C GLN A 35 -10.14 -15.20 -2.51
N ASP A 36 -9.91 -13.94 -2.87
CA ASP A 36 -8.94 -13.56 -3.89
C ASP A 36 -7.54 -13.42 -3.27
N ILE A 37 -6.92 -14.57 -3.02
CA ILE A 37 -5.65 -14.68 -2.31
C ILE A 37 -4.52 -13.96 -3.04
N LYS A 38 -4.56 -13.91 -4.37
CA LYS A 38 -3.52 -13.25 -5.16
C LYS A 38 -3.58 -11.74 -4.94
N ASN A 39 -4.76 -11.14 -5.13
CA ASN A 39 -4.91 -9.70 -4.93
C ASN A 39 -4.72 -9.31 -3.46
N TRP A 40 -5.21 -10.13 -2.52
CA TRP A 40 -4.92 -9.90 -1.10
C TRP A 40 -3.41 -9.78 -0.83
N LYS A 41 -2.59 -10.72 -1.30
CA LYS A 41 -1.12 -10.65 -1.13
C LYS A 41 -0.49 -9.45 -1.82
N ASP A 42 -0.95 -9.10 -3.02
CA ASP A 42 -0.47 -7.92 -3.74
C ASP A 42 -0.75 -6.63 -2.92
N TRP A 43 -1.90 -6.55 -2.24
CA TRP A 43 -2.28 -5.42 -1.39
C TRP A 43 -1.59 -5.39 -0.02
N GLU A 44 -1.31 -6.55 0.59
CA GLU A 44 -0.45 -6.64 1.77
C GLU A 44 0.94 -6.04 1.51
N GLU A 45 1.53 -6.35 0.34
CA GLU A 45 2.81 -5.77 -0.06
C GLU A 45 2.71 -4.25 -0.31
N ILE A 46 1.59 -3.78 -0.87
CA ILE A 46 1.34 -2.33 -1.03
C ILE A 46 1.30 -1.63 0.34
N ILE A 47 0.66 -2.22 1.36
CA ILE A 47 0.61 -1.67 2.73
C ILE A 47 2.02 -1.57 3.32
N ASN A 48 2.85 -2.60 3.13
CA ASN A 48 4.25 -2.58 3.57
C ASN A 48 5.06 -1.49 2.86
N LEU A 49 4.85 -1.31 1.56
CA LEU A 49 5.50 -0.26 0.78
C LEU A 49 5.07 1.14 1.23
N ILE A 50 3.78 1.37 1.49
CA ILE A 50 3.27 2.64 2.02
C ILE A 50 3.93 2.95 3.37
N ASN A 51 3.95 1.97 4.27
CA ASN A 51 4.63 2.09 5.56
C ASN A 51 6.12 2.42 5.40
N SER A 52 6.80 1.73 4.49
CA SER A 52 8.22 1.96 4.22
C SER A 52 8.49 3.34 3.66
N PHE A 53 7.61 3.88 2.80
CA PHE A 53 7.74 5.23 2.25
C PHE A 53 7.46 6.30 3.31
N ASN A 54 6.43 6.12 4.14
CA ASN A 54 6.08 7.05 5.21
C ASN A 54 7.09 7.03 6.37
N ASN A 55 7.65 5.86 6.70
CA ASN A 55 8.70 5.71 7.71
C ASN A 55 10.12 5.88 7.16
N SER A 56 10.30 6.15 5.86
CA SER A 56 11.62 6.52 5.37
C SER A 56 11.97 7.87 6.00
N PRO A 57 12.93 7.93 6.93
CA PRO A 57 13.28 9.19 7.56
C PRO A 57 13.80 10.10 6.45
N SER A 58 13.15 11.24 6.26
CA SER A 58 13.80 12.43 5.73
C SER A 58 14.92 12.79 6.71
N HIS A 59 16.08 12.14 6.55
CA HIS A 59 17.35 12.68 7.02
C HIS A 59 17.81 13.68 5.95
N ASP A 60 17.13 14.83 5.91
CA ASP A 60 17.61 16.02 5.21
C ASP A 60 17.33 17.23 6.11
N GLY A 61 18.40 17.72 6.75
CA GLY A 61 18.44 19.01 7.45
C GLY A 61 18.51 18.96 8.97
#